data_AF-X1JJF4-F1
#
_entry.id   AF-X1JJF4-F1
#
_cell.length_a   1.000
_cell.length_b   1.000
_cell.length_c   1.000
_cell.angle_alpha   90.00
_cell.angle_beta   90.00
_cell.angle_gamma   90.00
#
_symmetry.space_group_name_H-M   'P 1'
#
loop_
_entity.id
_entity.type
_entity.pdbx_description
1 polymer ?
#
loop_
_entity_poly.entity_id
_entity_poly.type
_entity_poly.pdbx_seq_one_letter_code
_entity_poly.pdbx_strand_id
1 'polypeptide(L)'
;MEKTDHLLLCAEGAIKFARSMGIKYYNTKTKEKERVWERKRKNLKSAYFKKLNKLVDLYETVSIVAIDKNGLICVGISTGGITLRLPGRIGDTQVIGTGIYADKNGVVSAT
;
A
#
# COMPACT_ATOMS: atom_id res chain seq x y z
N MET A 1 2.86 -12.52 -9.97
CA MET A 1 3.08 -12.18 -11.38
C MET A 1 4.17 -13.04 -12.00
N GLU A 2 5.46 -12.90 -11.66
CA GLU A 2 6.52 -13.65 -12.39
C GLU A 2 6.82 -15.05 -11.84
N LYS A 3 6.49 -15.30 -10.56
CA LYS A 3 6.87 -16.53 -9.84
C LYS A 3 5.67 -17.37 -9.38
N THR A 4 4.45 -16.91 -9.66
CA THR A 4 3.18 -17.59 -9.35
C THR A 4 2.12 -17.16 -10.34
N ASP A 5 1.17 -18.05 -10.61
CA ASP A 5 -0.03 -17.74 -11.43
C ASP A 5 -1.07 -16.90 -10.69
N HIS A 6 -0.91 -16.72 -9.37
CA HIS A 6 -1.74 -15.82 -8.58
C HIS A 6 -1.36 -14.35 -8.80
N LEU A 7 -2.38 -13.49 -8.88
CA LEU A 7 -2.22 -12.05 -9.05
C LEU A 7 -2.02 -11.31 -7.72
N LEU A 8 -2.69 -11.77 -6.65
CA LEU A 8 -2.70 -11.07 -5.37
C LEU A 8 -2.55 -12.06 -4.21
N LEU A 9 -1.57 -11.79 -3.34
CA LEU A 9 -1.38 -12.48 -2.06
C LEU A 9 -1.45 -11.44 -0.94
N CYS A 10 -1.98 -11.82 0.22
CA CYS A 10 -2.13 -10.91 1.35
C CYS A 10 -1.65 -11.52 2.67
N ALA A 11 -1.50 -10.65 3.67
CA ALA A 11 -1.19 -11.00 5.06
C ALA A 11 -0.02 -11.99 5.20
N GLU A 12 -0.17 -12.98 6.08
CA GLU A 12 0.89 -13.94 6.41
C GLU A 12 1.29 -14.82 5.23
N GLY A 13 0.35 -15.18 4.34
CA GLY A 13 0.62 -15.97 3.14
C GLY A 13 1.59 -15.25 2.19
N ALA A 14 1.38 -13.95 1.97
CA ALA A 14 2.29 -13.12 1.16
C ALA A 14 3.70 -13.05 1.77
N ILE A 15 3.79 -12.92 3.10
CA ILE A 15 5.08 -12.88 3.80
C ILE A 15 5.80 -14.22 3.65
N LYS A 16 5.13 -15.34 3.89
CA LYS A 16 5.70 -16.69 3.73
C LYS A 16 6.20 -16.90 2.30
N PHE A 17 5.41 -16.51 1.31
CA PHE A 17 5.82 -16.56 -0.09
C PHE A 17 7.07 -15.72 -0.36
N ALA A 18 7.11 -14.46 0.10
CA ALA A 18 8.28 -13.60 -0.03
C ALA A 18 9.54 -14.21 0.61
N ARG A 19 9.42 -14.85 1.78
CA ARG A 19 10.53 -15.57 2.43
C ARG A 19 11.01 -16.76 1.61
N SER A 20 10.09 -17.52 1.02
CA SER A 20 10.45 -18.65 0.14
C SER A 20 11.20 -18.21 -1.13
N MET A 21 11.00 -16.96 -1.56
CA MET A 21 11.74 -16.34 -2.68
C MET A 21 13.08 -15.71 -2.26
N GLY A 22 13.51 -15.88 -1.00
CA GLY A 22 14.79 -15.38 -0.50
C GLY A 22 14.78 -13.91 -0.02
N ILE A 23 13.62 -13.24 0.01
CA ILE A 23 13.52 -11.87 0.53
C ILE A 23 13.73 -11.92 2.05
N LYS A 24 14.73 -11.20 2.55
CA LYS A 24 15.06 -11.17 3.99
C LYS A 24 14.03 -10.39 4.82
N TYR A 25 13.94 -10.74 6.09
CA TYR A 25 13.14 -9.97 7.04
C TYR A 25 13.68 -8.55 7.21
N TYR A 26 12.76 -7.60 7.30
CA TYR A 26 13.04 -6.22 7.61
C TYR A 26 12.00 -5.72 8.62
N ASN A 27 12.47 -5.00 9.64
CA ASN A 27 11.58 -4.38 10.62
C ASN A 27 11.03 -3.07 10.05
N THR A 28 9.73 -3.05 9.77
CA THR A 28 9.04 -1.87 9.25
C THR A 28 8.72 -0.82 10.32
N LYS A 29 8.91 -1.13 11.60
CA LYS A 29 8.68 -0.20 12.71
C LYS A 29 9.91 0.67 12.93
N THR A 30 9.82 1.95 12.54
CA THR A 30 10.82 2.96 12.89
C THR A 30 10.38 3.73 14.13
N LYS A 31 11.36 4.22 14.92
CA LYS A 31 11.09 5.02 16.13
C LYS A 31 10.28 6.29 15.80
N GLU A 32 10.50 6.88 14.62
CA GLU A 32 9.76 8.05 14.16
C GLU A 32 8.28 7.73 13.91
N LYS A 33 8.00 6.64 13.18
CA LYS A 33 6.63 6.20 12.89
C LYS A 33 5.87 5.82 14.16
N GLU A 34 6.56 5.20 15.11
CA GLU A 34 6.00 4.86 16.42
C GLU A 34 5.59 6.11 17.19
N ARG A 35 6.45 7.13 17.28
CA ARG A 35 6.13 8.43 17.89
C ARG A 35 4.92 9.10 17.25
N VAL A 36 4.86 9.12 15.92
CA VAL A 36 3.73 9.69 15.17
C VAL A 36 2.43 8.94 15.47
N TRP A 37 2.49 7.60 15.47
CA TRP A 37 1.34 6.74 15.77
C TRP A 37 0.84 6.96 17.20
N GLU A 38 1.74 7.00 18.19
CA GLU A 38 1.37 7.24 19.60
C GLU A 38 0.72 8.61 19.80
N ARG A 39 1.28 9.66 19.20
CA ARG A 39 0.72 11.02 19.28
C ARG A 39 -0.69 11.06 18.70
N LYS A 40 -0.90 10.48 17.51
CA LYS A 40 -2.23 10.43 16.88
C LYS A 40 -3.20 9.54 17.67
N ARG A 41 -2.72 8.45 18.25
CA ARG A 41 -3.50 7.56 19.12
C ARG A 41 -4.01 8.26 20.37
N LYS A 42 -3.18 9.04 21.06
CA LYS A 42 -3.60 9.78 22.27
C LYS A 42 -4.66 10.85 21.97
N ASN A 43 -4.64 11.42 20.76
CA ASN A 43 -5.59 12.43 20.32
C ASN A 43 -6.90 11.85 19.76
N LEU A 44 -7.05 10.52 19.69
CA LEU A 44 -8.31 9.86 19.36
C LEU A 44 -9.31 10.05 20.53
N LYS A 45 -10.12 11.11 20.47
CA LYS A 45 -11.33 11.21 21.31
C LYS A 45 -12.35 10.20 20.78
N SER A 46 -12.65 9.17 21.57
CA SER A 46 -13.47 8.02 21.17
C SER A 46 -14.87 8.40 20.67
N ALA A 47 -15.22 7.88 19.48
CA ALA A 47 -16.55 7.41 19.07
C ALA A 47 -16.44 6.77 17.66
N TYR A 48 -15.82 5.58 17.59
CA TYR A 48 -15.82 4.58 16.51
C TYR A 48 -16.27 5.02 15.08
N PHE A 49 -15.57 5.94 14.39
CA PHE A 49 -15.77 6.28 12.96
C PHE A 49 -16.93 7.24 12.58
N LYS A 50 -16.98 8.48 13.09
CA LYS A 50 -17.79 9.55 12.44
C LYS A 50 -17.01 10.71 11.82
N LYS A 51 -15.69 10.79 12.04
CA LYS A 51 -14.81 11.86 11.51
C LYS A 51 -13.44 11.34 11.05
N LEU A 52 -13.39 10.20 10.36
CA LEU A 52 -12.12 9.70 9.83
C LEU A 52 -11.44 10.75 8.92
N ASN A 53 -12.23 11.53 8.19
CA ASN A 53 -11.78 12.60 7.28
C ASN A 53 -10.83 13.64 7.92
N LYS A 54 -10.81 13.80 9.26
CA LYS A 54 -9.87 14.72 9.95
C LYS A 54 -8.63 14.04 10.53
N LEU A 55 -8.56 12.71 10.47
CA LEU A 55 -7.46 11.89 10.99
C LEU A 55 -6.67 11.21 9.86
N VAL A 56 -7.23 11.17 8.65
CA VAL A 56 -6.63 10.63 7.42
C VAL A 56 -5.73 11.67 6.73
N ASP A 57 -4.96 12.45 7.49
CA ASP A 57 -4.09 13.50 6.91
C ASP A 57 -2.76 12.93 6.37
N LEU A 58 -2.50 11.62 6.52
CA LEU A 58 -1.32 10.97 5.94
C LEU A 58 -1.75 9.79 5.09
N TYR A 59 -1.75 10.01 3.78
CA TYR A 59 -1.64 8.98 2.76
C TYR A 59 -0.16 8.86 2.41
N GLU A 60 0.38 7.66 2.53
CA GLU A 60 1.75 7.39 2.11
C GLU A 60 1.71 6.44 0.94
N THR A 61 1.19 6.93 -0.19
CA THR A 61 1.16 6.20 -1.45
C THR A 61 2.17 6.83 -2.41
N VAL A 62 2.98 6.01 -3.06
CA VAL A 62 3.90 6.43 -4.11
C VAL A 62 3.62 5.59 -5.33
N SER A 63 3.52 6.24 -6.49
CA SER A 63 3.35 5.60 -7.78
C SER A 63 4.42 6.05 -8.76
N ILE A 64 4.78 5.16 -9.66
CA ILE A 64 5.74 5.40 -10.74
C ILE A 64 5.13 4.83 -12.02
N VAL A 65 5.11 5.66 -13.06
CA VAL A 65 4.71 5.27 -14.41
C VAL A 65 5.91 5.45 -15.32
N ALA A 66 6.18 4.46 -16.17
CA ALA A 66 7.26 4.50 -17.15
C ALA A 66 6.76 4.00 -18.50
N ILE A 67 7.26 4.63 -19.57
CA ILE A 67 7.04 4.21 -20.95
C ILE A 67 8.42 4.05 -21.60
N ASP A 68 8.68 2.89 -22.20
CA ASP A 68 9.95 2.65 -22.90
C ASP A 68 9.92 3.16 -24.35
N LYS A 69 11.06 3.08 -25.04
CA LYS A 69 11.20 3.50 -26.44
C LYS A 69 10.34 2.72 -27.44
N ASN A 70 9.84 1.55 -27.05
CA ASN A 70 8.98 0.69 -27.86
C ASN A 70 7.49 0.94 -27.57
N GLY A 71 7.17 1.87 -26.66
CA GLY A 71 5.81 2.14 -26.22
C GLY A 71 5.27 1.14 -25.18
N LEU A 72 6.12 0.32 -24.56
CA LEU A 72 5.70 -0.54 -23.46
C LEU A 72 5.47 0.31 -22.20
N ILE A 73 4.28 0.16 -21.62
CA ILE A 73 3.86 0.93 -20.45
C ILE A 73 3.93 0.04 -19.19
N CYS A 74 4.57 0.57 -18.15
CA CYS A 74 4.67 -0.07 -16.84
C CYS A 74 4.22 0.90 -15.74
N VAL A 75 3.59 0.35 -14.70
CA VAL A 75 3.21 1.09 -13.50
C VAL A 75 3.54 0.28 -12.25
N GLY A 76 4.10 0.96 -11.26
CA GLY A 76 4.31 0.43 -9.92
C GLY A 76 3.69 1.36 -8.90
N ILE A 77 3.00 0.79 -7.91
CA ILE A 77 2.42 1.54 -6.80
C ILE A 77 2.75 0.83 -5.48
N SER A 78 3.00 1.61 -4.44
CA SER A 78 3.19 1.10 -3.07
C SER A 78 2.58 2.07 -2.07
N THR A 79 2.03 1.54 -0.98
CA THR A 79 1.45 2.38 0.07
C THR A 79 1.72 1.87 1.48
N GLY A 80 2.00 2.80 2.40
CA GLY A 80 1.90 2.57 3.84
C GLY A 80 0.44 2.49 4.32
N GLY A 81 -0.51 2.91 3.48
CA GLY A 81 -1.93 3.07 3.76
C GLY A 81 -2.21 4.27 4.64
N ILE A 82 -3.36 4.24 5.32
CA ILE A 82 -3.79 5.34 6.19
C ILE A 82 -3.34 5.12 7.63
N THR A 83 -2.94 6.20 8.30
CA THR A 83 -2.59 6.15 9.73
C THR A 83 -3.81 5.73 10.57
N LEU A 84 -3.60 4.92 11.62
CA LEU A 84 -4.66 4.42 12.51
C LEU A 84 -5.73 3.55 11.82
N ARG A 85 -5.42 2.99 10.64
CA ARG A 85 -6.27 1.96 10.03
C ARG A 85 -6.48 0.78 10.98
N LEU A 86 -7.63 0.13 10.85
CA LEU A 86 -7.83 -1.19 11.44
C LEU A 86 -6.83 -2.19 10.86
N PRO A 87 -6.26 -3.09 11.68
CA PRO A 87 -5.47 -4.21 11.16
C PRO A 87 -6.26 -4.99 10.12
N GLY A 88 -5.64 -5.31 9.00
CA GLY A 88 -6.29 -6.01 7.88
C GLY A 88 -7.05 -5.11 6.90
N ARG A 89 -7.22 -3.80 7.16
CA ARG A 89 -7.81 -2.89 6.16
C ARG A 89 -6.93 -2.80 4.91
N ILE A 90 -7.53 -3.07 3.75
CA ILE A 90 -6.91 -2.95 2.42
C ILE A 90 -7.40 -1.64 1.76
N GLY A 91 -6.50 -0.97 1.03
CA GLY A 91 -6.82 0.24 0.26
C GLY A 91 -6.99 -0.08 -1.22
N ASP A 92 -7.24 0.96 -2.01
CA ASP A 92 -7.31 0.91 -3.47
C ASP A 92 -5.99 0.53 -4.14
N THR A 93 -4.85 0.92 -3.55
CA THR A 93 -3.50 0.74 -4.09
C THR A 93 -3.20 -0.67 -4.60
N GLN A 94 -3.62 -1.72 -3.89
CA GLN A 94 -3.30 -3.10 -4.26
C GLN A 94 -4.31 -3.72 -5.24
N VAL A 95 -5.41 -3.02 -5.53
CA VAL A 95 -6.52 -3.53 -6.34
C VAL A 95 -6.36 -3.06 -7.77
N ILE A 96 -6.13 -4.02 -8.67
CA ILE A 96 -6.04 -3.79 -10.12
C ILE A 96 -7.36 -3.19 -10.62
N GLY A 97 -7.28 -2.08 -11.35
CA GLY A 97 -8.44 -1.33 -11.84
C GLY A 97 -9.00 -0.31 -10.84
N THR A 98 -8.47 -0.24 -9.61
CA THR A 98 -8.80 0.84 -8.65
C THR A 98 -7.61 1.77 -8.46
N GLY A 99 -6.57 1.31 -7.73
CA GLY A 99 -5.39 2.13 -7.44
C GLY A 99 -4.33 2.09 -8.54
N ILE A 100 -4.37 1.05 -9.39
CA ILE A 100 -3.36 0.80 -10.42
C ILE A 100 -3.96 0.09 -11.63
N TYR A 101 -3.67 0.60 -12.82
CA TYR A 101 -4.03 -0.04 -14.09
C TYR A 101 -3.02 0.35 -15.17
N ALA A 102 -2.65 -0.59 -16.02
CA ALA A 102 -1.92 -0.31 -17.25
C ALA A 102 -2.32 -1.32 -18.33
N ASP A 103 -2.45 -0.82 -19.55
CA ASP A 103 -2.52 -1.61 -20.77
C ASP A 103 -1.70 -0.94 -21.88
N LYS A 104 -1.81 -1.46 -23.10
CA LYS A 104 -1.10 -0.94 -24.28
C LYS A 104 -1.57 0.45 -24.73
N ASN A 105 -2.75 0.89 -24.29
CA ASN A 105 -3.38 2.16 -24.69
C ASN A 105 -3.23 3.25 -23.63
N GLY A 106 -2.98 2.88 -22.36
CA GLY A 106 -2.85 3.85 -21.29
C GLY A 106 -2.56 3.26 -19.92
N VAL A 107 -2.37 4.15 -18.95
CA VAL A 107 -1.96 3.84 -17.58
C VAL A 107 -2.55 4.84 -16.61
N VAL A 108 -2.97 4.33 -15.46
CA VAL A 108 -3.54 5.11 -14.37
C VAL A 108 -2.98 4.60 -13.04
N SER A 109 -2.68 5.54 -12.15
CA SER A 109 -2.37 5.25 -10.75
C SER A 109 -3.04 6.30 -9.86
N ALA A 110 -3.69 5.86 -8.78
CA ALA A 110 -4.31 6.73 -7.79
C ALA A 110 -3.44 6.85 -6.52
N THR A 111 -3.66 7.89 -5.72
CA THR A 111 -2.99 8.12 -4.44
C THR A 111 -3.95 8.60 -3.36
#